data_AF-A0A2G8JCC0-F1
#
_entry.id   AF-A0A2G8JCC0-F1
#
_cell.length_a   1.000
_cell.length_b   1.000
_cell.length_c   1.000
_cell.angle_alpha   90.00
_cell.angle_beta   90.00
_cell.angle_gamma   90.00
#
_symmetry.space_group_name_H-M   'P 1'
#
loop_
_entity.id
_entity.type
_entity.pdbx_description
1 polymer ?
#
loop_
_entity_poly.entity_id
_entity_poly.type
_entity_poly.pdbx_seq_one_letter_code
_entity_poly.pdbx_strand_id
1 'polypeptide(L)'
;MANQAKDINASCSLLSPDENEELWSMLGPRCQTEASAIVQLYLTELPDNKKWSMAGTGVACFIKDNRLRSYFIRIYDFQTKSVFWELELYRMFVYHRFEDFFAYFETEVRYLRHV
;
A
#
# COMPACT_ATOMS: atom_id res chain seq x y z
N MET A 1 -33.88 5.49 -1.75
CA MET A 1 -32.50 5.39 -2.28
C MET A 1 -31.72 4.60 -1.26
N ALA A 2 -31.22 3.41 -1.62
CA ALA A 2 -30.57 2.51 -0.68
C ALA A 2 -29.28 3.16 -0.17
N ASN A 3 -29.18 3.33 1.15
CA ASN A 3 -27.97 3.75 1.82
C ASN A 3 -27.00 2.57 1.72
N GLN A 4 -26.16 2.54 0.68
CA GLN A 4 -25.08 1.56 0.59
C GLN A 4 -24.17 1.81 1.79
N ALA A 5 -24.16 0.85 2.73
CA ALA A 5 -23.14 0.82 3.75
C ALA A 5 -21.80 0.82 3.01
N LYS A 6 -21.01 1.89 3.20
CA LYS A 6 -19.65 1.93 2.67
C LYS A 6 -18.93 0.76 3.30
N ASP A 7 -18.44 -0.17 2.48
CA ASP A 7 -17.60 -1.26 2.98
C ASP A 7 -16.50 -0.65 3.85
N ILE A 8 -16.31 -1.24 5.03
CA ILE A 8 -15.38 -0.70 6.05
C ILE A 8 -13.95 -0.64 5.49
N ASN A 9 -13.65 -1.54 4.55
CA ASN A 9 -12.38 -1.64 3.85
C ASN A 9 -12.62 -1.56 2.34
N ALA A 10 -11.90 -0.67 1.67
CA ALA A 10 -11.88 -0.60 0.22
C ALA A 10 -11.24 -1.88 -0.37
N SER A 11 -11.97 -2.55 -1.27
CA SER A 11 -11.53 -3.75 -1.97
C SER A 11 -10.62 -3.42 -3.17
N CYS A 12 -9.81 -4.39 -3.56
CA CYS A 12 -9.12 -4.39 -4.84
C CYS A 12 -10.00 -5.12 -5.87
N SER A 13 -10.36 -4.43 -6.95
CA SER A 13 -11.22 -4.98 -8.02
C SER A 13 -10.62 -6.16 -8.79
N LEU A 14 -9.30 -6.31 -8.76
CA LEU A 14 -8.58 -7.41 -9.41
C LEU A 14 -8.45 -8.65 -8.52
N LEU A 15 -8.84 -8.56 -7.24
CA LEU A 15 -8.86 -9.68 -6.32
C LEU A 15 -10.27 -10.27 -6.24
N SER A 16 -10.35 -11.58 -6.04
CA SER A 16 -11.58 -12.26 -5.66
C SER A 16 -12.08 -11.80 -4.27
N PRO A 17 -13.34 -12.05 -3.91
CA PRO A 17 -13.85 -11.75 -2.57
C PRO A 17 -13.00 -12.40 -1.46
N ASP A 18 -12.64 -13.67 -1.62
CA ASP A 18 -11.85 -14.42 -0.63
C ASP A 18 -10.43 -13.83 -0.46
N GLU A 19 -9.79 -13.40 -1.56
CA GLU A 19 -8.49 -12.73 -1.53
C GLU A 19 -8.57 -11.35 -0.86
N ASN A 20 -9.67 -10.62 -1.02
CA ASN A 20 -9.89 -9.36 -0.31
C ASN A 20 -10.09 -9.60 1.20
N GLU A 21 -10.84 -10.63 1.59
CA GLU A 21 -10.98 -11.02 2.99
C GLU A 21 -9.64 -11.39 3.62
N GLU A 22 -8.82 -12.15 2.90
CA GLU A 22 -7.47 -12.49 3.32
C GLU A 22 -6.59 -11.24 3.49
N LEU A 23 -6.62 -10.30 2.54
CA LEU A 23 -5.94 -9.02 2.65
C LEU A 23 -6.33 -8.28 3.93
N TRP A 24 -7.63 -8.21 4.22
CA TRP A 24 -8.13 -7.50 5.39
C TRP A 24 -7.73 -8.17 6.70
N SER A 25 -7.57 -9.50 6.71
CA SER A 25 -7.05 -10.23 7.86
C SER A 25 -5.60 -9.83 8.22
N MET A 26 -4.83 -9.36 7.25
CA MET A 26 -3.42 -8.94 7.42
C MET A 26 -3.25 -7.47 7.85
N LEU A 27 -4.31 -6.65 7.87
CA LEU A 27 -4.20 -5.20 8.17
C LEU A 27 -3.78 -4.88 9.61
N GLY A 28 -4.10 -5.79 10.53
CA GLY A 28 -3.95 -5.56 11.97
C GLY A 28 -5.12 -4.80 12.61
N PRO A 29 -5.15 -4.68 13.94
CA PRO A 29 -6.30 -4.16 14.68
C PRO A 29 -6.49 -2.64 14.46
N ARG A 30 -7.74 -2.23 14.23
CA ARG A 30 -8.17 -0.82 14.02
C ARG A 30 -7.55 -0.12 12.79
N CYS A 31 -7.03 -0.89 11.85
CA CYS A 31 -6.64 -0.45 10.52
C CYS A 31 -7.83 -0.59 9.56
N GLN A 32 -8.02 0.40 8.69
CA GLN A 32 -9.04 0.39 7.63
C GLN A 32 -8.41 0.76 6.30
N THR A 33 -8.73 0.03 5.22
CA THR A 33 -8.27 0.41 3.87
C THR A 33 -9.20 1.45 3.27
N GLU A 34 -8.63 2.55 2.80
CA GLU A 34 -9.33 3.59 2.05
C GLU A 34 -9.18 3.39 0.53
N ALA A 35 -8.14 2.68 0.09
CA ALA A 35 -7.95 2.21 -1.28
C ALA A 35 -7.03 0.98 -1.31
N SER A 36 -7.26 0.07 -2.26
CA SER A 36 -6.46 -1.14 -2.47
C SER A 36 -6.21 -1.39 -3.96
N ALA A 37 -4.99 -1.73 -4.35
CA ALA A 37 -4.63 -2.03 -5.75
C ALA A 37 -3.46 -3.01 -5.85
N ILE A 38 -3.44 -3.84 -6.89
CA ILE A 38 -2.25 -4.64 -7.24
C ILE A 38 -1.20 -3.68 -7.85
N VAL A 39 0.03 -3.76 -7.36
CA VAL A 39 1.13 -2.89 -7.80
C VAL A 39 2.42 -3.67 -8.02
N GLN A 40 3.30 -3.06 -8.83
CA GLN A 40 4.72 -3.38 -8.88
C GLN A 40 5.46 -2.21 -8.22
N LEU A 41 6.16 -2.48 -7.13
CA LEU A 41 6.98 -1.47 -6.46
C LEU A 41 8.30 -1.34 -7.21
N TYR A 42 8.62 -0.12 -7.61
CA TYR A 42 9.95 0.25 -8.08
C TYR A 42 10.58 1.21 -7.09
N LEU A 43 11.90 1.11 -6.90
CA LEU A 43 12.67 2.01 -6.05
C LEU A 43 13.92 2.48 -6.78
N THR A 44 14.46 3.62 -6.37
CA THR A 44 15.75 4.12 -6.88
C THR A 44 16.85 3.90 -5.84
N GLU A 45 18.03 3.52 -6.33
CA GLU A 45 19.20 3.32 -5.48
C GLU A 45 20.09 4.56 -5.40
N LEU A 46 20.67 4.76 -4.22
CA LEU A 46 21.60 5.85 -3.94
C LEU A 46 22.98 5.39 -4.42
N PRO A 47 23.87 6.32 -4.83
CA PRO A 47 23.74 7.78 -4.70
C PRO A 47 23.01 8.46 -5.87
N ASP A 48 22.89 7.78 -7.01
CA ASP A 48 22.49 8.45 -8.24
C ASP A 48 20.98 8.66 -8.39
N ASN A 49 20.13 7.83 -7.77
CA ASN A 49 18.67 7.82 -7.92
C ASN A 49 18.17 7.87 -9.38
N LYS A 50 19.02 7.52 -10.36
CA LYS A 50 18.75 7.66 -11.81
C LYS A 50 18.08 6.44 -12.44
N LYS A 51 17.99 5.33 -11.71
CA LYS A 51 17.47 4.07 -12.24
C LYS A 51 16.48 3.46 -11.27
N TRP A 52 15.30 3.15 -11.78
CA TRP A 52 14.28 2.36 -11.09
C TRP A 52 14.62 0.88 -11.19
N SER A 53 14.66 0.19 -10.05
CA SER A 53 14.74 -1.27 -9.95
C SER A 53 13.43 -1.82 -9.38
N MET A 54 12.94 -2.93 -9.95
CA MET A 54 11.75 -3.60 -9.43
C MET A 54 12.10 -4.21 -8.07
N ALA A 55 11.40 -3.78 -7.03
CA ALA A 55 11.59 -4.19 -5.65
C ALA A 55 10.71 -5.39 -5.28
N GLY A 56 9.49 -5.45 -5.81
CA GLY A 56 8.55 -6.53 -5.56
C GLY A 56 7.18 -6.25 -6.17
N THR A 57 6.29 -7.24 -6.08
CA THR A 57 4.90 -7.14 -6.51
C THR A 57 3.99 -7.53 -5.38
N GLY A 58 2.86 -6.84 -5.24
CA GLY A 58 1.92 -7.15 -4.18
C GLY A 58 0.70 -6.26 -4.22
N VAL A 59 -0.04 -6.21 -3.13
CA VAL A 59 -1.24 -5.39 -3.00
C VAL A 59 -0.93 -4.18 -2.14
N ALA A 60 -0.93 -2.99 -2.75
CA ALA A 60 -0.80 -1.73 -2.05
C ALA A 60 -2.14 -1.34 -1.43
N CYS A 61 -2.10 -0.91 -0.16
CA CYS A 61 -3.23 -0.42 0.59
C CYS A 61 -2.91 0.96 1.15
N PHE A 62 -3.79 1.93 0.89
CA PHE A 62 -3.83 3.18 1.65
C PHE A 62 -4.66 2.95 2.90
N ILE A 63 -4.01 3.02 4.07
CA ILE A 63 -4.56 2.57 5.34
C ILE A 63 -4.69 3.75 6.30
N LYS A 64 -5.84 3.82 6.97
CA LYS A 64 -6.07 4.65 8.14
C LYS A 64 -5.84 3.82 9.40
N ASP A 65 -4.74 4.10 10.13
CA ASP A 65 -4.47 3.47 11.43
C ASP A 65 -5.00 4.39 12.54
N ASN A 66 -6.16 4.03 13.09
CA ASN A 66 -6.81 4.83 14.13
C ASN A 66 -6.08 4.76 15.49
N ARG A 67 -5.27 3.73 15.72
CA ARG A 67 -4.49 3.58 16.97
C ARG A 67 -3.30 4.52 16.95
N LEU A 68 -2.61 4.62 15.82
CA LEU A 68 -1.46 5.51 15.63
C LEU A 68 -1.87 6.94 15.25
N ARG A 69 -3.15 7.16 14.89
CA ARG A 69 -3.67 8.44 14.39
C ARG A 69 -2.90 8.91 13.16
N SER A 70 -2.52 7.96 12.31
CA SER A 70 -1.67 8.19 11.15
C SER A 70 -2.20 7.40 9.94
N TYR A 71 -1.69 7.74 8.77
CA TYR A 71 -2.02 7.04 7.54
C TYR A 71 -0.77 6.34 7.00
N PHE A 72 -0.98 5.20 6.35
CA PHE A 72 0.10 4.39 5.81
C PHE A 72 -0.18 4.00 4.37
N ILE A 73 0.88 3.82 3.60
CA ILE A 73 0.85 2.97 2.41
C ILE A 73 1.59 1.69 2.77
N ARG A 74 0.92 0.54 2.71
CA ARG A 74 1.53 -0.78 2.92
C ARG A 74 1.39 -1.61 1.68
N ILE A 75 2.41 -2.39 1.35
CA ILE A 75 2.34 -3.39 0.27
C ILE A 75 2.47 -4.78 0.86
N TYR A 76 1.43 -5.57 0.64
CA TYR A 76 1.30 -6.94 1.13
C TYR A 76 1.72 -7.92 0.05
N ASP A 77 2.53 -8.89 0.44
CA ASP A 77 2.82 -10.07 -0.36
C ASP A 77 1.91 -11.22 0.09
N PHE A 78 1.11 -11.73 -0.85
CA PHE A 78 0.19 -12.83 -0.63
C PHE A 78 0.88 -14.18 -0.47
N GLN A 79 2.13 -14.35 -0.93
CA GLN A 79 2.86 -15.60 -0.74
C GLN A 79 3.39 -15.71 0.68
N THR A 80 4.05 -14.66 1.16
CA THR A 80 4.60 -14.62 2.52
C THR A 80 3.59 -14.19 3.58
N LYS A 81 2.39 -13.76 3.18
CA LYS A 81 1.33 -13.21 4.05
C LYS A 81 1.87 -12.11 4.96
N SER A 82 2.70 -11.23 4.39
CA SER A 82 3.47 -10.24 5.14
C SER A 82 3.54 -8.90 4.42
N VAL A 83 3.89 -7.85 5.16
CA VAL A 83 4.16 -6.52 4.59
C VAL A 83 5.64 -6.46 4.25
N PHE A 84 5.99 -6.31 2.97
CA PHE A 84 7.39 -6.17 2.55
C PHE A 84 7.82 -4.71 2.37
N TRP A 85 6.85 -3.79 2.30
CA TRP A 85 7.11 -2.35 2.20
C TRP A 85 6.01 -1.54 2.89
N GLU A 86 6.42 -0.53 3.65
CA GLU A 86 5.53 0.37 4.38
C GLU A 86 6.08 1.80 4.35
N LEU A 87 5.18 2.78 4.26
CA LEU A 87 5.46 4.20 4.46
C LEU A 87 4.38 4.82 5.33
N GLU A 88 4.77 5.48 6.42
CA GLU A 88 3.92 6.41 7.15
C GLU A 88 3.80 7.73 6.38
N LEU A 89 2.58 8.26 6.27
CA LEU A 89 2.31 9.50 5.54
C LEU A 89 2.23 10.70 6.48
N TYR A 90 3.09 11.69 6.23
CA TYR A 90 3.05 12.99 6.89
C TYR A 90 2.20 14.00 6.11
N ARG A 91 1.80 15.09 6.76
CA ARG A 91 0.95 16.15 6.17
C ARG A 91 1.47 16.75 4.86
N MET A 92 2.77 16.67 4.58
CA MET A 92 3.42 17.25 3.40
C MET A 92 3.68 16.21 2.29
N PHE A 93 3.00 15.05 2.33
CA PHE A 93 3.10 14.04 1.28
C PHE A 93 2.67 14.60 -0.09
N VAL A 94 3.54 14.47 -1.10
CA VAL A 94 3.28 14.87 -2.48
C VAL A 94 3.17 13.61 -3.34
N TYR A 95 1.98 13.40 -3.89
CA TYR A 95 1.70 12.29 -4.80
C TYR A 95 1.81 12.77 -6.25
N HIS A 96 2.73 12.18 -7.01
CA HIS A 96 2.84 12.43 -8.43
C HIS A 96 2.27 11.26 -9.21
N ARG A 97 1.34 11.55 -10.12
CA ARG A 97 0.81 10.57 -11.06
C ARG A 97 1.41 10.85 -12.44
N PHE A 98 2.01 9.84 -13.03
CA PHE A 98 2.52 9.85 -14.39
C PHE A 98 1.72 8.83 -15.19
N GLU A 99 0.91 9.28 -16.15
CA GLU A 99 -0.03 8.40 -16.86
C GLU A 99 -1.03 7.68 -15.93
N ASP A 100 -1.82 6.76 -16.48
CA ASP A 100 -2.86 6.11 -15.72
C ASP A 100 -2.36 5.07 -14.71
N PHE A 101 -1.17 4.50 -14.94
CA PHE A 101 -0.70 3.29 -14.24
C PHE A 101 0.61 3.46 -13.47
N PHE A 102 1.23 4.65 -13.52
CA PHE A 102 2.46 4.92 -12.78
C PHE A 102 2.27 6.09 -11.83
N ALA A 103 2.66 5.89 -10.58
CA ALA A 103 2.70 6.95 -9.60
C ALA A 103 4.00 6.85 -8.82
N TYR A 104 4.53 8.02 -8.46
CA TYR A 104 5.77 8.12 -7.71
C TYR A 104 5.63 9.19 -6.63
N PHE A 105 6.41 9.01 -5.58
CA PHE A 105 6.53 9.94 -4.47
C PHE A 105 7.90 9.72 -3.83
N GLU A 106 8.41 10.75 -3.17
CA GLU A 106 9.66 10.65 -2.43
C GLU A 106 9.42 9.99 -1.07
N THR A 107 10.40 9.20 -0.61
CA THR A 107 10.37 8.52 0.68
C THR A 107 11.77 8.48 1.30
N GLU A 108 11.85 8.61 2.62
CA GLU A 108 13.09 8.44 3.38
C GLU A 108 13.34 6.99 3.81
N VAL A 109 12.34 6.10 3.69
CA VAL A 109 12.39 4.72 4.20
C VAL A 109 12.84 3.74 3.12
N ARG A 110 13.91 2.98 3.42
CA ARG A 110 14.30 1.76 2.67
C ARG A 110 13.86 0.52 3.42
N TYR A 111 13.40 -0.48 2.67
CA TYR A 111 12.96 -1.83 3.03
C TYR A 111 13.02 -2.22 4.52
N LEU A 112 11.96 -2.86 5.01
CA LEU A 112 12.09 -3.83 6.09
C LEU A 112 12.90 -5.02 5.54
N ARG A 113 14.23 -4.93 5.54
CA ARG A 113 15.09 -6.08 5.25
C ARG A 113 14.86 -7.10 6.36
N HIS A 114 14.07 -8.12 6.08
CA HIS A 114 14.23 -9.41 6.75
C HIS A 114 15.59 -9.96 6.32
N VAL A 115 16.58 -9.81 7.21
CA VAL A 115 17.79 -10.63 7.22
C VAL A 115 17.43 -11.98 7.82
#